data_AF-A0A6A4HVB7-F1
#
_entry.id   AF-A0A6A4HVB7-F1
#
_cell.length_a   1.000
_cell.length_b   1.000
_cell.length_c   1.000
_cell.angle_alpha   90.00
_cell.angle_beta   90.00
_cell.angle_gamma   90.00
#
_symmetry.space_group_name_H-M   'P 1'
#
loop_
_entity.id
_entity.type
_entity.pdbx_description
1 polymer ?
#
loop_
_entity_poly.entity_id
_entity_poly.type
_entity_poly.pdbx_seq_one_letter_code
_entity_poly.pdbx_strand_id
1 'polypeptide(L)'
;RSSLAVLFTETGLLPIRYRRIVILLKNMQYLVQLPHNHYTWKAFREAYNLAHDGKHSLFMETCFVLETLPIPVTWNVPTFENITVEHIQSLIVRVQESMKQDIQSQLMACPRTADSLRGRMEFDKKSEKLVFQALAFRHYLRVPSGIHRIALIHVVTGNHKLAVERLRWNERNKPHVPREQRLCRFCRLSIEDPPHALFECEAKNEVVELRKEF
;
A
#
# COMPACT_ATOMS: atom_id res chain seq x y z
N ARG A 1 -5.09 -12.39 -11.72
CA ARG A 1 -4.29 -12.43 -10.47
C ARG A 1 -4.85 -11.38 -9.50
N SER A 2 -4.94 -11.64 -8.20
CA SER A 2 -5.31 -10.60 -7.21
C SER A 2 -4.11 -9.69 -6.93
N SER A 3 -4.32 -8.40 -6.63
CA SER A 3 -3.24 -7.46 -6.26
C SER A 3 -3.18 -7.35 -4.73
N LEU A 4 -2.06 -7.78 -4.13
CA LEU A 4 -1.86 -7.70 -2.69
C LEU A 4 -1.76 -6.24 -2.19
N ALA A 5 -1.31 -5.32 -3.05
CA ALA A 5 -1.25 -3.90 -2.72
C ALA A 5 -2.61 -3.35 -2.27
N VAL A 6 -3.69 -3.79 -2.92
CA VAL A 6 -5.07 -3.40 -2.57
C VAL A 6 -5.43 -3.83 -1.16
N LEU A 7 -5.03 -5.02 -0.74
CA LEU A 7 -5.27 -5.47 0.64
C LEU A 7 -4.68 -4.47 1.63
N PHE A 8 -3.41 -4.08 1.44
CA PHE A 8 -2.71 -3.19 2.35
C PHE A 8 -3.29 -1.77 2.31
N THR A 9 -3.56 -1.22 1.12
CA THR A 9 -4.05 0.15 0.97
C THR A 9 -5.46 0.33 1.52
N GLU A 10 -6.29 -0.71 1.46
CA GLU A 10 -7.69 -0.63 1.88
C GLU A 10 -7.91 -1.01 3.35
N THR A 11 -7.06 -1.87 3.92
CA THR A 11 -7.20 -2.30 5.33
C THR A 11 -6.28 -1.56 6.29
N GLY A 12 -5.26 -0.86 5.78
CA GLY A 12 -4.22 -0.23 6.59
C GLY A 12 -3.23 -1.23 7.20
N LEU A 13 -3.29 -2.51 6.80
CA LEU A 13 -2.34 -3.52 7.26
C LEU A 13 -0.96 -3.30 6.65
N LEU A 14 0.08 -3.50 7.47
CA LEU A 14 1.46 -3.51 7.01
C LEU A 14 1.78 -4.86 6.34
N PRO A 15 2.43 -4.89 5.18
CA PRO A 15 2.97 -6.14 4.65
C PRO A 15 3.94 -6.77 5.65
N ILE A 16 3.85 -8.09 5.82
CA ILE A 16 4.53 -8.80 6.90
C ILE A 16 6.05 -8.63 6.87
N ARG A 17 6.63 -8.54 5.66
CA ARG A 17 8.07 -8.30 5.44
C ARG A 17 8.52 -7.00 6.11
N TYR A 18 7.85 -5.90 5.81
CA TYR A 18 8.15 -4.59 6.38
C TYR A 18 7.86 -4.54 7.89
N ARG A 19 6.75 -5.16 8.34
CA ARG A 19 6.43 -5.23 9.78
C ARG A 19 7.52 -5.92 10.59
N ARG A 20 8.07 -7.04 10.09
CA ARG A 20 9.15 -7.78 10.77
C ARG A 20 10.43 -6.96 10.85
N ILE A 21 10.81 -6.27 9.78
CA ILE A 21 11.99 -5.39 9.78
C ILE A 21 11.83 -4.25 10.78
N VAL A 22 10.65 -3.60 10.81
CA VAL A 22 10.40 -2.52 11.79
C VAL A 22 10.49 -3.03 13.23
N ILE A 23 10.01 -4.25 13.51
CA ILE A 23 10.14 -4.88 14.84
C ILE A 23 11.62 -5.13 15.19
N LEU A 24 12.39 -5.67 14.24
CA LEU A 24 13.84 -5.87 14.40
C LEU A 24 14.56 -4.57 14.70
N LEU A 25 14.32 -3.51 13.90
CA LEU A 25 14.95 -2.21 14.11
C LEU A 25 14.53 -1.57 15.44
N LYS A 26 13.26 -1.69 15.86
CA LYS A 26 12.82 -1.25 17.19
C LYS A 26 13.50 -2.02 18.32
N ASN A 27 13.76 -3.31 18.12
CA ASN A 27 14.55 -4.08 19.08
C ASN A 27 15.99 -3.55 19.16
N MET A 28 16.63 -3.26 18.02
CA MET A 28 17.97 -2.65 18.01
C MET A 28 17.97 -1.27 18.70
N GLN A 29 16.93 -0.46 18.49
CA GLN A 29 16.75 0.83 19.18
C GLN A 29 16.72 0.67 20.69
N TYR A 30 16.01 -0.36 21.19
CA TYR A 30 16.02 -0.72 22.61
C TYR A 30 17.41 -1.16 23.08
N LEU A 31 18.13 -1.97 22.29
CA LEU A 31 19.48 -2.46 22.65
C LEU A 31 20.49 -1.32 22.81
N VAL A 32 20.40 -0.27 21.99
CA VAL A 32 21.26 0.93 22.08
C VAL A 32 21.07 1.67 23.40
N GLN A 33 19.86 1.66 23.96
CA GLN A 33 19.53 2.37 25.21
C GLN A 33 19.96 1.62 26.47
N LEU A 34 20.35 0.35 26.35
CA LEU A 34 20.72 -0.46 27.50
C LEU A 34 22.03 0.02 28.15
N PRO A 35 22.15 -0.09 29.48
CA PRO A 35 23.41 0.19 30.17
C PRO A 35 24.57 -0.69 29.66
N HIS A 36 25.78 -0.15 29.62
CA HIS A 36 26.96 -0.86 29.08
C HIS A 36 27.35 -2.13 29.84
N ASN A 37 26.90 -2.25 31.09
CA ASN A 37 27.11 -3.44 31.91
C ASN A 37 26.12 -4.57 31.59
N HIS A 38 25.04 -4.30 30.86
CA HIS A 38 24.01 -5.27 30.51
C HIS A 38 24.50 -6.28 29.48
N TYR A 39 24.27 -7.58 29.71
CA TYR A 39 24.75 -8.64 28.81
C TYR A 39 24.27 -8.47 27.37
N THR A 40 23.01 -8.10 27.18
CA THR A 40 22.45 -7.88 25.83
C THR A 40 23.09 -6.70 25.11
N TRP A 41 23.50 -5.65 25.83
CA TRP A 41 24.25 -4.55 25.22
C TRP A 41 25.63 -5.02 24.75
N LYS A 42 26.33 -5.81 25.58
CA LYS A 42 27.62 -6.39 25.22
C LYS A 42 27.51 -7.34 24.02
N ALA A 43 26.48 -8.18 23.99
CA ALA A 43 26.20 -9.06 22.85
C ALA A 43 25.87 -8.28 21.57
N PHE A 44 25.15 -7.17 21.69
CA PHE A 44 24.88 -6.27 20.56
C PHE A 44 26.15 -5.63 20.01
N ARG A 45 27.04 -5.16 20.90
CA ARG A 45 28.36 -4.65 20.52
C ARG A 45 29.23 -5.73 19.85
N GLU A 46 29.19 -6.95 20.36
CA GLU A 46 29.92 -8.05 19.75
C GLU A 46 29.36 -8.42 18.37
N ALA A 47 28.04 -8.39 18.18
CA ALA A 47 27.43 -8.58 16.87
C ALA A 47 27.90 -7.52 15.85
N TYR A 48 28.14 -6.29 16.30
CA TYR A 48 28.75 -5.25 15.47
C TYR A 48 30.20 -5.60 15.08
N ASN A 49 31.03 -5.99 16.04
CA ASN A 49 32.42 -6.40 15.77
C ASN A 49 32.48 -7.57 14.78
N LEU A 50 31.61 -8.57 14.96
CA LEU A 50 31.50 -9.71 14.05
C LEU A 50 31.16 -9.27 12.61
N ALA A 51 30.26 -8.29 12.45
CA ALA A 51 29.96 -7.76 11.12
C ALA A 51 31.15 -7.02 10.50
N HIS A 52 31.92 -6.28 11.32
CA HIS A 52 33.13 -5.61 10.85
C HIS A 52 34.20 -6.60 10.38
N ASP A 53 34.29 -7.75 11.03
CA ASP A 53 35.13 -8.88 10.63
C ASP A 53 34.60 -9.66 9.40
N GLY A 54 33.46 -9.25 8.82
CA GLY A 54 32.80 -9.95 7.71
C GLY A 54 32.14 -11.28 8.11
N LYS A 55 31.93 -11.52 9.41
CA LYS A 55 31.25 -12.71 9.93
C LYS A 55 29.74 -12.48 9.99
N HIS A 56 29.00 -13.57 9.93
CA HIS A 56 27.56 -13.55 10.03
C HIS A 56 27.12 -13.03 11.40
N SER A 57 26.29 -11.98 11.41
CA SER A 57 25.77 -11.36 12.63
C SER A 57 24.45 -10.64 12.35
N LEU A 58 23.80 -10.18 13.43
CA LEU A 58 22.58 -9.37 13.37
C LEU A 58 22.70 -8.19 12.40
N PHE A 59 23.85 -7.53 12.35
CA PHE A 59 24.09 -6.36 11.49
C PHE A 59 24.14 -6.75 10.02
N MET A 60 24.88 -7.82 9.69
CA MET A 60 24.98 -8.34 8.32
C MET A 60 23.63 -8.83 7.81
N GLU A 61 22.88 -9.56 8.64
CA GLU A 61 21.52 -10.00 8.31
C GLU A 61 20.58 -8.82 8.08
N THR A 62 20.67 -7.79 8.93
CA THR A 62 19.84 -6.58 8.79
C THR A 62 20.16 -5.87 7.47
N CYS A 63 21.43 -5.64 7.14
CA CYS A 63 21.84 -5.07 5.85
C CYS A 63 21.30 -5.89 4.68
N PHE A 64 21.48 -7.21 4.72
CA PHE A 64 21.01 -8.11 3.66
C PHE A 64 19.48 -8.05 3.48
N VAL A 65 18.71 -8.09 4.58
CA VAL A 65 17.25 -8.03 4.51
C VAL A 65 16.76 -6.67 3.98
N LEU A 66 17.46 -5.59 4.29
CA LEU A 66 17.13 -4.25 3.78
C LEU A 66 17.44 -4.09 2.29
N GLU A 67 18.55 -4.66 1.82
CA GLU A 67 18.92 -4.64 0.39
C GLU A 67 18.04 -5.55 -0.48
N THR A 68 17.47 -6.62 0.10
CA THR A 68 16.58 -7.55 -0.60
C THR A 68 15.11 -7.09 -0.66
N LEU A 69 14.80 -5.89 -0.18
CA LEU A 69 13.47 -5.29 -0.32
C LEU A 69 13.16 -4.98 -1.80
N PRO A 70 11.87 -5.00 -2.21
CA PRO A 70 11.50 -4.61 -3.58
C PRO A 70 11.97 -3.20 -3.94
N ILE A 71 11.95 -2.29 -2.96
CA ILE A 71 12.64 -1.01 -3.00
C ILE A 71 13.77 -1.08 -1.96
N PRO A 72 15.03 -1.29 -2.38
CA PRO A 72 16.16 -1.48 -1.46
C PRO A 72 16.38 -0.30 -0.52
N VAL A 73 16.82 -0.58 0.70
CA VAL A 73 17.20 0.44 1.69
C VAL A 73 18.65 0.22 2.12
N THR A 74 19.58 0.95 1.50
CA THR A 74 20.99 0.80 1.85
C THR A 74 21.30 1.34 3.23
N TRP A 75 21.86 0.47 4.08
CA TRP A 75 22.30 0.83 5.41
C TRP A 75 23.83 0.78 5.50
N ASN A 76 24.44 1.96 5.39
CA ASN A 76 25.86 2.14 5.68
C ASN A 76 26.02 2.14 7.20
N VAL A 77 26.34 0.99 7.79
CA VAL A 77 26.51 0.85 9.24
C VAL A 77 27.65 1.79 9.68
N PRO A 78 27.36 2.81 10.52
CA PRO A 78 28.39 3.73 10.99
C PRO A 78 29.23 3.07 12.09
N THR A 79 30.20 3.81 12.65
CA THR A 79 30.88 3.37 13.87
C THR A 79 29.87 3.11 14.99
N PHE A 80 30.17 2.15 15.87
CA PHE A 80 29.23 1.69 16.89
C PHE A 80 28.71 2.84 17.77
N GLU A 81 29.57 3.80 18.11
CA GLU A 81 29.24 4.97 18.93
C GLU A 81 28.21 5.89 18.25
N ASN A 82 28.13 5.87 16.92
CA ASN A 82 27.20 6.66 16.12
C ASN A 82 25.87 5.93 15.86
N ILE A 83 25.71 4.68 16.33
CA ILE A 83 24.46 3.94 16.23
C ILE A 83 23.54 4.39 17.38
N THR A 84 22.94 5.56 17.22
CA THR A 84 22.03 6.14 18.22
C THR A 84 20.58 5.74 17.98
N VAL A 85 19.71 6.08 18.94
CA VAL A 85 18.26 5.91 18.85
C VAL A 85 17.70 6.64 17.63
N GLU A 86 18.21 7.84 17.35
CA GLU A 86 17.83 8.70 16.23
C GLU A 86 18.29 8.10 14.91
N HIS A 87 19.50 7.52 14.86
CA HIS A 87 20.01 6.84 13.67
C HIS A 87 19.09 5.69 13.26
N ILE A 88 18.76 4.81 14.22
CA ILE A 88 17.85 3.69 13.98
C ILE A 88 16.44 4.18 13.64
N GLN A 89 15.97 5.26 14.28
CA GLN A 89 14.68 5.86 13.95
C GLN A 89 14.65 6.36 12.50
N SER A 90 15.73 6.99 12.02
CA SER A 90 15.85 7.41 10.61
C SER A 90 15.78 6.21 9.66
N LEU A 91 16.40 5.09 10.03
CA LEU A 91 16.36 3.87 9.24
C LEU A 91 14.94 3.26 9.19
N ILE A 92 14.22 3.27 10.31
CA ILE A 92 12.81 2.86 10.37
C ILE A 92 11.96 3.71 9.41
N VAL A 93 12.17 5.04 9.38
CA VAL A 93 11.45 5.94 8.47
C VAL A 93 11.74 5.57 7.02
N ARG A 94 13.01 5.34 6.65
CA ARG A 94 13.39 4.91 5.29
C ARG A 94 12.75 3.57 4.89
N VAL A 95 12.65 2.62 5.81
CA VAL A 95 11.95 1.34 5.58
C VAL A 95 10.46 1.55 5.33
N GLN A 96 9.83 2.46 6.08
CA GLN A 96 8.42 2.82 5.87
C GLN A 96 8.19 3.55 4.55
N GLU A 97 9.13 4.38 4.10
CA GLU A 97 9.10 5.03 2.79
C GLU A 97 9.25 4.03 1.66
N SER A 98 10.24 3.12 1.75
CA SER A 98 10.41 2.00 0.81
C SER A 98 9.12 1.18 0.67
N MET A 99 8.44 0.88 1.78
CA MET A 99 7.14 0.19 1.76
C MET A 99 6.06 0.97 1.00
N LYS A 100 5.94 2.27 1.26
CA LYS A 100 4.95 3.12 0.57
C LYS A 100 5.22 3.14 -0.94
N GLN A 101 6.49 3.25 -1.33
CA GLN A 101 6.92 3.23 -2.73
C GLN A 101 6.66 1.87 -3.39
N ASP A 102 6.96 0.76 -2.72
CA ASP A 102 6.66 -0.60 -3.22
C ASP A 102 5.16 -0.77 -3.49
N ILE A 103 4.32 -0.44 -2.50
CA ILE A 103 2.86 -0.54 -2.63
C ILE A 103 2.35 0.36 -3.76
N GLN A 104 2.85 1.60 -3.85
CA GLN A 104 2.47 2.52 -4.91
C GLN A 104 2.88 2.01 -6.29
N SER A 105 4.08 1.44 -6.43
CA SER A 105 4.55 0.84 -7.69
C SER A 105 3.64 -0.31 -8.15
N GLN A 106 3.19 -1.15 -7.22
CA GLN A 106 2.25 -2.24 -7.49
C GLN A 106 0.86 -1.73 -7.91
N LEU A 107 0.38 -0.63 -7.32
CA LEU A 107 -0.87 0.02 -7.72
C LEU A 107 -0.78 0.70 -9.10
N MET A 108 0.37 1.28 -9.44
CA MET A 108 0.60 1.89 -10.74
C MET A 108 0.72 0.83 -11.84
N ALA A 109 1.37 -0.29 -11.55
CA ALA A 109 1.52 -1.41 -12.48
C ALA A 109 0.19 -2.15 -12.76
N CYS A 110 -0.80 -2.06 -11.86
CA CYS A 110 -2.08 -2.72 -12.01
C CYS A 110 -3.08 -1.81 -12.77
N PRO A 111 -3.64 -2.25 -13.92
CA PRO A 111 -4.62 -1.45 -14.66
C PRO A 111 -5.97 -1.32 -13.94
N ARG A 112 -6.40 -2.34 -13.16
CA ARG A 112 -7.67 -2.33 -12.40
C ARG A 112 -7.78 -1.24 -11.36
N THR A 113 -6.64 -0.84 -10.81
CA THR A 113 -6.56 0.14 -9.74
C THR A 113 -6.52 1.56 -10.28
N ALA A 114 -6.47 1.74 -11.60
CA ALA A 114 -6.31 3.04 -12.25
C ALA A 114 -7.43 4.02 -11.93
N ASP A 115 -8.68 3.57 -12.00
CA ASP A 115 -9.84 4.45 -11.94
C ASP A 115 -10.27 4.82 -10.52
N SER A 116 -9.90 4.03 -9.49
CA SER A 116 -10.46 4.21 -8.13
C SER A 116 -9.45 4.15 -6.97
N LEU A 117 -8.22 3.69 -7.21
CA LEU A 117 -7.24 3.43 -6.14
C LEU A 117 -5.96 4.25 -6.25
N ARG A 118 -5.65 4.83 -7.41
CA ARG A 118 -4.47 5.70 -7.57
C ARG A 118 -4.73 7.08 -6.95
N GLY A 119 -3.74 7.58 -6.20
CA GLY A 119 -3.76 8.95 -5.66
C GLY A 119 -4.86 9.22 -4.64
N ARG A 120 -5.40 8.18 -3.97
CA ARG A 120 -6.51 8.36 -3.03
C ARG A 120 -6.11 9.26 -1.86
N MET A 121 -6.87 10.32 -1.69
CA MET A 121 -6.78 11.25 -0.56
C MET A 121 -7.79 10.84 0.51
N GLU A 122 -7.42 10.98 1.77
CA GLU A 122 -8.31 10.79 2.92
C GLU A 122 -8.40 12.08 3.71
N PHE A 123 -9.57 12.33 4.30
CA PHE A 123 -9.74 13.48 5.18
C PHE A 123 -9.09 13.20 6.53
N ASP A 124 -8.03 13.93 6.83
CA ASP A 124 -7.41 13.87 8.15
C ASP A 124 -8.07 14.87 9.09
N LYS A 125 -8.76 14.33 10.10
CA LYS A 125 -9.46 15.12 11.12
C LYS A 125 -8.52 16.05 11.91
N LYS A 126 -7.23 15.75 11.99
CA LYS A 126 -6.28 16.56 12.76
C LYS A 126 -5.83 17.79 11.98
N SER A 127 -5.58 17.64 10.69
CA SER A 127 -5.14 18.73 9.82
C SER A 127 -6.29 19.45 9.09
N GLU A 128 -7.51 18.92 9.22
CA GLU A 128 -8.72 19.36 8.50
C GLU A 128 -8.53 19.46 6.98
N LYS A 129 -7.64 18.60 6.45
CA LYS A 129 -7.24 18.62 5.05
C LYS A 129 -7.28 17.21 4.47
N LEU A 130 -7.46 17.17 3.15
CA LEU A 130 -7.26 15.96 2.37
C LEU A 130 -5.76 15.66 2.31
N VAL A 131 -5.36 14.49 2.80
CA VAL A 131 -3.97 14.03 2.80
C VAL A 131 -3.86 12.69 2.07
N PHE A 132 -2.75 12.49 1.37
CA PHE A 132 -2.49 11.20 0.76
C PHE A 132 -2.16 10.18 1.85
N GLN A 133 -2.98 9.14 1.94
CA GLN A 133 -2.76 8.05 2.89
C GLN A 133 -2.65 6.72 2.16
N ALA A 134 -1.39 6.27 1.99
CA ALA A 134 -1.08 5.01 1.30
C ALA A 134 -1.73 3.80 1.97
N LEU A 135 -1.80 3.80 3.32
CA LEU A 135 -2.35 2.72 4.14
C LEU A 135 -3.39 3.30 5.10
N ALA A 136 -4.66 2.96 4.89
CA ALA A 136 -5.75 3.36 5.78
C ALA A 136 -6.84 2.28 5.81
N PHE A 137 -7.56 2.17 6.92
CA PHE A 137 -8.79 1.39 6.94
C PHE A 137 -9.91 2.22 6.33
N ARG A 138 -10.32 1.89 5.10
CA ARG A 138 -11.21 2.75 4.30
C ARG A 138 -12.65 2.74 4.81
N HIS A 139 -13.32 3.87 4.68
CA HIS A 139 -14.67 4.07 5.20
C HIS A 139 -15.71 3.12 4.62
N TYR A 140 -15.65 2.79 3.33
CA TYR A 140 -16.60 1.87 2.71
C TYR A 140 -16.53 0.45 3.27
N LEU A 141 -15.43 0.07 3.93
CA LEU A 141 -15.32 -1.21 4.65
C LEU A 141 -16.10 -1.24 5.97
N ARG A 142 -16.58 -0.08 6.45
CA ARG A 142 -17.42 0.04 7.65
C ARG A 142 -18.92 -0.08 7.36
N VAL A 143 -19.33 -0.15 6.10
CA VAL A 143 -20.75 -0.26 5.71
C VAL A 143 -21.39 -1.47 6.41
N PRO A 144 -22.45 -1.31 7.22
CA PRO A 144 -23.00 -2.40 8.04
C PRO A 144 -23.50 -3.59 7.21
N SER A 145 -24.21 -3.32 6.12
CA SER A 145 -24.69 -4.35 5.19
C SER A 145 -23.52 -5.03 4.49
N GLY A 146 -23.36 -6.34 4.70
CA GLY A 146 -22.32 -7.13 4.05
C GLY A 146 -22.45 -7.13 2.53
N ILE A 147 -23.68 -7.18 2.01
CA ILE A 147 -23.95 -7.16 0.57
C ILE A 147 -23.48 -5.83 -0.05
N HIS A 148 -23.83 -4.70 0.58
CA HIS A 148 -23.42 -3.39 0.09
C HIS A 148 -21.91 -3.19 0.19
N ARG A 149 -21.29 -3.65 1.28
CA ARG A 149 -19.83 -3.61 1.46
C ARG A 149 -19.12 -4.39 0.35
N ILE A 150 -19.58 -5.60 0.03
CA ILE A 150 -19.02 -6.42 -1.05
C ILE A 150 -19.20 -5.72 -2.40
N ALA A 151 -20.37 -5.13 -2.67
CA ALA A 151 -20.60 -4.38 -3.90
C ALA A 151 -19.62 -3.20 -4.04
N LEU A 152 -19.38 -2.44 -2.96
CA LEU A 152 -18.41 -1.34 -2.95
C LEU A 152 -16.96 -1.83 -3.14
N ILE A 153 -16.58 -2.93 -2.48
CA ILE A 153 -15.28 -3.57 -2.73
C ILE A 153 -15.14 -3.93 -4.21
N HIS A 154 -16.15 -4.53 -4.82
CA HIS A 154 -16.11 -4.89 -6.24
C HIS A 154 -15.97 -3.67 -7.14
N VAL A 155 -16.66 -2.58 -6.85
CA VAL A 155 -16.50 -1.31 -7.59
C VAL A 155 -15.07 -0.78 -7.45
N VAL A 156 -14.58 -0.64 -6.22
CA VAL A 156 -13.27 -0.04 -5.93
C VAL A 156 -12.09 -0.85 -6.47
N THR A 157 -12.19 -2.18 -6.42
CA THR A 157 -11.08 -3.10 -6.77
C THR A 157 -11.10 -3.56 -8.23
N GLY A 158 -12.07 -3.12 -9.04
CA GLY A 158 -12.22 -3.53 -10.44
C GLY A 158 -12.72 -4.97 -10.59
N ASN A 159 -13.72 -5.36 -9.79
CA ASN A 159 -14.44 -6.64 -9.91
C ASN A 159 -15.95 -6.43 -10.17
N HIS A 160 -16.28 -5.40 -10.96
CA HIS A 160 -17.65 -5.03 -11.30
C HIS A 160 -18.00 -5.34 -12.76
N LYS A 161 -19.28 -5.22 -13.12
CA LYS A 161 -19.81 -5.58 -14.44
C LYS A 161 -19.83 -4.43 -15.47
N LEU A 162 -19.15 -3.32 -15.18
CA LEU A 162 -19.09 -2.18 -16.11
C LEU A 162 -18.10 -2.46 -17.25
N ALA A 163 -18.27 -1.77 -18.38
CA ALA A 163 -17.55 -2.04 -19.61
C ALA A 163 -16.05 -1.84 -19.46
N VAL A 164 -15.59 -0.84 -18.68
CA VAL A 164 -14.16 -0.60 -18.45
C VAL A 164 -13.43 -1.85 -17.92
N GLU A 165 -14.12 -2.64 -17.09
CA GLU A 165 -13.63 -3.89 -16.53
C GLU A 165 -13.98 -5.10 -17.39
N ARG A 166 -15.24 -5.25 -17.81
CA ARG A 166 -15.72 -6.42 -18.56
C ARG A 166 -15.05 -6.57 -19.92
N LEU A 167 -14.90 -5.47 -20.66
CA LEU A 167 -14.32 -5.48 -22.01
C LEU A 167 -12.78 -5.39 -22.00
N ARG A 168 -12.17 -5.31 -20.81
CA ARG A 168 -10.71 -5.44 -20.69
C ARG A 168 -10.24 -6.88 -20.86
N TRP A 169 -11.05 -7.84 -20.44
CA TRP A 169 -10.66 -9.25 -20.47
C TRP A 169 -10.59 -9.74 -21.90
N ASN A 170 -9.45 -10.33 -22.27
CA ASN A 170 -9.34 -11.05 -23.53
C ASN A 170 -10.13 -12.37 -23.39
N GLU A 171 -11.32 -12.41 -23.98
CA GLU A 171 -12.13 -13.62 -24.07
C GLU A 171 -11.79 -14.37 -25.37
N ARG A 172 -11.83 -15.71 -25.35
CA ARG A 172 -11.64 -16.51 -26.56
C ARG A 172 -12.68 -16.07 -27.60
N ASN A 173 -12.22 -15.80 -28.82
CA ASN A 173 -13.02 -15.33 -29.97
C ASN A 173 -13.58 -13.90 -29.85
N LYS A 174 -13.04 -13.05 -28.96
CA LYS A 174 -13.35 -11.62 -28.96
C LYS A 174 -12.10 -10.78 -29.20
N PRO A 175 -12.16 -9.80 -30.13
CA PRO A 175 -11.06 -8.86 -30.30
C PRO A 175 -10.89 -8.03 -29.02
N HIS A 176 -9.66 -7.62 -28.76
CA HIS A 176 -9.37 -6.69 -27.68
C HIS A 176 -10.13 -5.37 -27.92
N VAL A 177 -10.86 -4.89 -26.91
CA VAL A 177 -11.57 -3.60 -26.98
C VAL A 177 -10.73 -2.51 -26.29
N PRO A 178 -10.22 -1.51 -27.04
CA PRO A 178 -9.52 -0.37 -26.48
C PRO A 178 -10.35 0.38 -25.43
N ARG A 179 -9.72 1.03 -24.44
CA ARG A 179 -10.43 1.64 -23.29
C ARG A 179 -11.44 2.69 -23.76
N GLU A 180 -11.04 3.50 -24.73
CA GLU A 180 -11.83 4.57 -25.37
C GLU A 180 -13.09 4.06 -26.07
N GLN A 181 -13.15 2.77 -26.44
CA GLN A 181 -14.31 2.15 -27.06
C GLN A 181 -15.24 1.44 -26.06
N ARG A 182 -14.90 1.41 -24.77
CA ARG A 182 -15.70 0.75 -23.72
C ARG A 182 -16.82 1.67 -23.23
N LEU A 183 -17.73 2.00 -24.14
CA LEU A 183 -18.77 3.01 -23.93
C LEU A 183 -19.81 2.59 -22.89
N CYS A 184 -20.37 3.58 -22.21
CA CYS A 184 -21.45 3.48 -21.24
C CYS A 184 -22.69 2.81 -21.85
N ARG A 185 -23.25 1.80 -21.17
CA ARG A 185 -24.45 1.10 -21.64
C ARG A 185 -25.69 1.98 -21.65
N PHE A 186 -25.67 3.06 -20.85
CA PHE A 186 -26.77 4.00 -20.73
C PHE A 186 -26.71 5.06 -21.83
N CYS A 187 -25.68 5.93 -21.81
CA CYS A 187 -25.61 7.05 -22.75
C CYS A 187 -24.91 6.72 -24.07
N ARG A 188 -24.01 5.72 -24.11
CA ARG A 188 -23.14 5.39 -25.26
C ARG A 188 -22.22 6.53 -25.73
N LEU A 189 -22.03 7.58 -24.95
CA LEU A 189 -21.21 8.74 -25.30
C LEU A 189 -19.85 8.76 -24.59
N SER A 190 -19.81 8.28 -23.36
CA SER A 190 -18.62 8.30 -22.51
C SER A 190 -18.19 6.89 -22.12
N ILE A 191 -16.98 6.72 -21.59
CA ILE A 191 -16.47 5.43 -21.13
C ILE A 191 -17.28 4.94 -19.93
N GLU A 192 -17.59 3.64 -19.86
CA GLU A 192 -18.31 3.03 -18.73
C GLU A 192 -17.37 2.69 -17.56
N ASP A 193 -16.92 3.71 -16.83
CA ASP A 193 -16.22 3.57 -15.56
C ASP A 193 -17.15 3.86 -14.37
N PRO A 194 -16.73 3.51 -13.12
CA PRO A 194 -17.58 3.74 -11.96
C PRO A 194 -18.00 5.20 -11.73
N PRO A 195 -17.10 6.21 -11.82
CA PRO A 195 -17.50 7.61 -11.71
C PRO A 195 -18.63 7.97 -12.67
N HIS A 196 -18.46 7.65 -13.95
CA HIS A 196 -19.45 7.97 -14.96
C HIS A 196 -20.77 7.22 -14.73
N ALA A 197 -20.73 5.90 -14.65
CA ALA A 197 -21.94 5.09 -14.59
C ALA A 197 -22.76 5.31 -13.31
N LEU A 198 -22.09 5.56 -12.17
CA LEU A 198 -22.74 5.64 -10.87
C LEU A 198 -23.11 7.08 -10.47
N PHE A 199 -22.32 8.08 -10.85
CA PHE A 199 -22.47 9.44 -10.32
C PHE A 199 -22.76 10.52 -11.38
N GLU A 200 -22.30 10.34 -12.63
CA GLU A 200 -22.39 11.40 -13.64
C GLU A 200 -23.43 11.13 -14.73
N CYS A 201 -23.64 9.87 -15.13
CA CYS A 201 -24.48 9.54 -16.27
C CYS A 201 -25.96 9.83 -16.00
N GLU A 202 -26.59 10.66 -16.81
CA GLU A 202 -28.01 11.04 -16.65
C GLU A 202 -28.96 10.29 -17.61
N ALA A 203 -28.43 9.43 -18.48
CA ALA A 203 -29.21 8.76 -19.53
C ALA A 203 -30.22 7.71 -19.00
N LYS A 204 -30.15 7.33 -17.72
CA LYS A 204 -31.09 6.40 -17.10
C LYS A 204 -31.77 7.02 -15.87
N ASN A 205 -33.03 7.38 -16.02
CA ASN A 205 -33.83 8.06 -14.98
C ASN A 205 -33.82 7.33 -13.63
N GLU A 206 -33.94 6.00 -13.60
CA GLU A 206 -33.90 5.23 -12.34
C GLU A 206 -32.62 5.50 -11.51
N VAL A 207 -31.47 5.64 -12.18
CA VAL A 207 -30.19 5.90 -11.49
C VAL A 207 -30.13 7.34 -11.02
N VAL A 208 -30.67 8.28 -11.81
CA VAL A 208 -30.74 9.70 -11.45
C VAL A 208 -31.63 9.91 -10.24
N GLU A 209 -32.81 9.27 -10.19
CA GLU A 209 -33.71 9.38 -9.04
C GLU A 209 -33.07 8.80 -7.78
N LEU A 210 -32.41 7.64 -7.87
CA LEU A 210 -31.67 7.08 -6.73
C LEU A 210 -30.57 8.01 -6.18
N ARG A 211 -29.93 8.84 -7.02
CA ARG A 211 -28.93 9.81 -6.54
C ARG A 211 -29.56 10.93 -5.73
N LYS A 212 -30.80 11.33 -6.04
CA LYS A 212 -31.50 12.42 -5.33
C LYS A 212 -31.96 12.01 -3.94
N GLU A 213 -32.06 10.71 -3.67
CA GLU A 213 -32.46 10.18 -2.35
C GLU A 213 -31.33 10.22 -1.30
N PHE A 214 -30.10 10.58 -1.67
CA PHE A 214 -28.91 10.63 -0.80
C PHE A 214 -28.24 12.01 -0.81
#